data_AF-A0A0K0D1V4-F1
#
_entry.id   AF-A0A0K0D1V4-F1
#
_cell.length_a   1.000
_cell.length_b   1.000
_cell.length_c   1.000
_cell.angle_alpha   90.00
_cell.angle_beta   90.00
_cell.angle_gamma   90.00
#
_symmetry.space_group_name_H-M   'P 1'
#
loop_
_entity.id
_entity.type
_entity.pdbx_description
1 polymer ?
#
loop_
_entity_poly.entity_id
_entity_poly.type
_entity_poly.pdbx_seq_one_letter_code
_entity_poly.pdbx_strand_id
1 'polypeptide(L)'
;MVVLITFLLILLLYMVCFLMRLKENNLNKVNSFESGFLRLVKIQNSFRIHFFVLMLMFVIFDLEIVIFLGLLVVDVSSVVSFFMLFLFVLGGFYME
;
A
#
# COMPACT_ATOMS: atom_id res chain seq x y z
N MET A 1 -12.12 2.80 -21.82
CA MET A 1 -12.43 1.54 -22.53
C MET A 1 -11.56 0.38 -22.06
N VAL A 2 -10.23 0.46 -22.16
CA VAL A 2 -9.33 -0.61 -21.72
C VAL A 2 -9.50 -0.99 -20.24
N VAL A 3 -9.63 -0.02 -19.33
CA VAL A 3 -9.84 -0.27 -17.89
C VAL A 3 -11.13 -1.04 -17.59
N LEU A 4 -12.20 -0.78 -18.35
CA LEU A 4 -13.48 -1.47 -18.17
C LEU A 4 -13.37 -2.92 -18.65
N ILE A 5 -12.66 -3.15 -19.75
CA ILE A 5 -12.39 -4.49 -20.30
C ILE A 5 -11.54 -5.30 -19.32
N THR A 6 -10.47 -4.72 -18.75
CA THR A 6 -9.60 -5.43 -17.79
C THR A 6 -10.35 -5.79 -16.50
N PHE A 7 -11.15 -4.88 -15.96
CA PHE A 7 -11.95 -5.16 -14.77
C PHE A 7 -12.95 -6.29 -15.00
N LEU A 8 -13.66 -6.26 -16.14
CA LEU A 8 -14.62 -7.29 -16.50
C LEU A 8 -13.94 -8.66 -16.68
N LEU A 9 -12.75 -8.69 -17.27
CA LEU A 9 -11.99 -9.91 -17.49
C LEU A 9 -11.50 -10.52 -16.17
N ILE A 10 -11.02 -9.71 -15.23
CA ILE A 10 -10.61 -10.15 -13.88
C ILE A 10 -11.80 -10.78 -13.14
N LEU A 11 -12.97 -10.13 -13.19
CA LEU A 11 -14.18 -10.60 -12.53
C LEU A 11 -14.65 -11.93 -13.15
N LEU A 12 -14.64 -12.03 -14.48
CA LEU A 12 -15.03 -13.24 -15.20
C LEU A 12 -14.10 -14.41 -14.88
N LEU A 13 -12.78 -14.21 -14.91
CA LEU A 13 -11.81 -15.23 -14.54
C LEU A 13 -11.99 -15.70 -13.10
N TYR A 14 -12.20 -14.78 -12.16
CA TYR A 14 -12.48 -15.13 -10.77
C TYR A 14 -13.73 -16.00 -10.63
N MET A 15 -14.82 -15.66 -11.34
CA MET A 15 -16.06 -16.42 -11.32
C MET A 15 -15.89 -17.81 -11.94
N VAL A 16 -15.17 -17.93 -13.06
CA VAL A 16 -14.86 -19.23 -13.68
C VAL A 16 -14.04 -20.10 -12.72
N CYS A 17 -12.99 -19.55 -12.10
CA CYS A 17 -12.20 -20.26 -11.10
C CYS A 17 -13.04 -20.71 -9.89
N PHE A 18 -13.98 -19.88 -9.45
CA PHE A 18 -14.88 -20.23 -8.36
C PHE A 18 -15.84 -21.37 -8.73
N LEU A 19 -16.41 -21.35 -9.94
CA LEU A 19 -17.33 -22.38 -10.43
C LEU A 19 -16.63 -23.71 -10.71
N MET A 20 -15.41 -23.68 -11.24
CA MET A 20 -14.62 -24.89 -11.54
C MET A 20 -14.02 -25.54 -10.27
N ARG A 21 -14.02 -24.85 -9.13
CA ARG A 21 -13.36 -25.36 -7.91
C ARG A 21 -14.25 -26.36 -7.18
N LEU A 22 -13.74 -27.58 -7.04
CA LEU A 22 -14.28 -28.58 -6.11
C LEU A 22 -13.92 -28.18 -4.67
N LYS A 23 -14.93 -27.87 -3.85
CA LYS A 23 -14.76 -27.47 -2.44
C LYS A 23 -14.99 -28.66 -1.52
N GLU A 24 -13.92 -29.13 -0.90
CA GLU A 24 -13.99 -30.04 0.25
C GLU A 24 -13.86 -29.22 1.54
N ASN A 25 -14.87 -29.32 2.41
CA ASN A 25 -14.96 -28.54 3.65
C ASN A 25 -14.32 -29.27 4.84
N ASN A 26 -13.06 -29.70 4.70
CA ASN A 26 -12.32 -30.29 5.81
C ASN A 26 -11.90 -29.19 6.79
N LEU A 27 -12.20 -29.36 8.09
CA LEU A 27 -11.88 -28.37 9.14
C LEU A 27 -10.40 -27.97 9.13
N ASN A 28 -9.48 -28.93 8.91
CA ASN A 28 -8.04 -28.68 8.83
C ASN A 28 -7.63 -27.87 7.59
N LYS A 29 -8.43 -27.88 6.52
CA LYS A 29 -8.21 -27.14 5.28
C LYS A 29 -8.76 -25.72 5.34
N VAL A 30 -9.79 -25.50 6.18
CA VAL A 30 -10.43 -24.19 6.39
C VAL A 30 -9.69 -23.38 7.46
N ASN A 31 -9.10 -24.04 8.45
CA ASN A 31 -8.33 -23.38 9.51
C ASN A 31 -7.01 -22.82 9.00
N SER A 32 -6.55 -21.73 9.64
CA SER A 32 -5.24 -21.15 9.35
C SER A 32 -4.13 -22.15 9.65
N PHE A 33 -3.17 -22.29 8.74
CA PHE A 33 -2.03 -23.19 8.94
C PHE A 33 -1.15 -22.71 10.10
N GLU A 34 -1.08 -23.51 11.17
CA GLU A 34 -0.12 -23.37 12.27
C GLU A 34 0.58 -24.71 12.53
N SER A 35 1.09 -25.33 11.46
CA SER A 35 1.81 -26.62 11.56
C SER A 35 1.01 -27.73 12.27
N GLY A 36 -0.32 -27.68 12.21
CA GLY A 36 -1.22 -28.66 12.85
C GLY A 36 -1.59 -28.37 14.31
N PHE A 37 -1.13 -27.25 14.87
CA PHE A 37 -1.47 -26.83 16.23
C PHE A 37 -2.70 -25.91 16.27
N LEU A 38 -3.38 -25.90 17.42
CA LEU A 38 -4.46 -24.98 17.72
C LEU A 38 -3.89 -23.68 18.29
N ARG A 39 -4.29 -22.54 17.73
CA ARG A 39 -3.99 -21.22 18.28
C ARG A 39 -4.45 -21.13 19.73
N LEU A 40 -3.51 -21.05 20.67
CA LEU A 40 -3.79 -20.83 22.09
C LEU A 40 -4.10 -19.35 22.40
N VAL A 41 -3.71 -18.42 21.51
CA VAL A 41 -3.83 -16.96 21.69
C VAL A 41 -4.48 -16.32 20.46
N LYS A 42 -5.28 -15.27 20.68
CA LYS A 42 -5.87 -14.46 19.60
C LYS A 42 -4.76 -13.87 18.71
N ILE A 43 -4.99 -13.89 17.40
CA ILE A 43 -4.08 -13.39 16.34
C ILE A 43 -3.86 -11.87 16.41
N GLN A 44 -4.62 -11.17 17.26
CA GLN A 44 -4.41 -9.76 17.54
C GLN A 44 -3.20 -9.57 18.44
N ASN A 45 -2.01 -9.88 17.91
CA ASN A 45 -0.78 -9.39 18.50
C ASN A 45 -0.75 -7.86 18.38
N SER A 46 -0.20 -7.21 19.40
CA SER A 46 0.19 -5.81 19.31
C SER A 46 1.13 -5.62 18.12
N PHE A 47 0.72 -4.82 17.13
CA PHE A 47 1.58 -4.49 16.00
C PHE A 47 2.84 -3.77 16.49
N ARG A 48 3.97 -4.04 15.83
CA ARG A 48 5.23 -3.36 16.14
C ARG A 48 5.10 -1.89 15.75
N ILE A 49 5.38 -1.00 16.70
CA ILE A 49 5.32 0.47 16.52
C ILE A 49 6.18 0.92 15.32
N HIS A 50 7.24 0.18 15.01
CA HIS A 50 8.07 0.45 13.84
C HIS A 50 7.29 0.49 12.51
N PHE A 51 6.30 -0.39 12.31
CA PHE A 51 5.48 -0.36 11.10
C PHE A 51 4.54 0.85 11.07
N PHE A 52 4.12 1.31 12.24
CA PHE A 52 3.28 2.50 12.36
C PHE A 52 4.07 3.78 12.02
N VAL A 53 5.32 3.90 12.49
CA VAL A 53 6.19 5.04 12.15
C VAL A 53 6.49 5.08 10.65
N LEU A 54 6.77 3.94 10.02
CA LEU A 54 6.97 3.87 8.57
C LEU A 54 5.75 4.35 7.79
N MET A 55 4.53 4.02 8.24
CA MET A 55 3.30 4.48 7.59
C MET A 55 3.13 6.01 7.73
N LEU A 56 3.46 6.58 8.90
CA LEU A 56 3.42 8.02 9.09
C LEU A 56 4.42 8.76 8.19
N MET A 57 5.66 8.27 8.10
CA MET A 57 6.67 8.84 7.19
C MET A 57 6.23 8.80 5.74
N PHE A 58 5.66 7.67 5.29
CA PHE A 58 5.14 7.56 3.93
C PHE A 58 4.09 8.62 3.59
N VAL A 59 3.18 8.93 4.53
CA VAL A 59 2.14 9.96 4.31
C VAL A 59 2.73 11.37 4.21
N ILE A 60 3.71 11.70 5.06
CA ILE A 60 4.37 13.01 5.05
C ILE A 60 5.13 13.18 3.73
N PHE A 61 5.90 12.17 3.34
CA PHE A 61 6.68 12.18 2.10
C PHE A 61 5.81 12.28 0.83
N ASP A 62 4.65 11.61 0.81
CA ASP A 62 3.70 11.71 -0.31
C ASP A 62 3.16 13.14 -0.47
N LEU A 63 2.86 13.82 0.65
CA LEU A 63 2.44 15.23 0.64
C LEU A 63 3.54 16.17 0.13
N GLU A 64 4.79 15.93 0.53
CA GLU A 64 5.94 16.72 0.05
C GLU A 64 6.12 16.59 -1.47
N ILE A 65 5.98 15.38 -2.02
CA ILE A 65 6.06 15.15 -3.47
C ILE A 65 4.92 15.87 -4.19
N VAL A 66 3.69 15.83 -3.67
CA VAL A 66 2.55 16.54 -4.28
C VAL A 66 2.81 18.05 -4.34
N ILE A 67 3.36 18.64 -3.28
CA ILE A 67 3.73 20.07 -3.23
C ILE A 67 4.85 20.37 -4.24
N PHE A 68 5.86 19.51 -4.30
CA PHE A 68 6.97 19.63 -5.23
C PHE A 68 6.52 19.59 -6.70
N LEU A 69 5.62 18.65 -7.03
CA LEU A 69 5.06 18.53 -8.37
C LEU A 69 4.19 19.74 -8.74
N GLY A 70 3.45 20.32 -7.79
CA GLY A 70 2.69 21.54 -7.99
C GLY A 70 3.57 22.74 -8.40
N LEU A 71 4.78 22.84 -7.84
CA LEU A 71 5.72 23.91 -8.15
C LEU A 71 6.46 23.74 -9.47
N LEU A 72 6.69 22.50 -9.91
CA LEU A 72 7.25 22.22 -11.23
C LEU A 72 6.35 22.73 -12.37
N VAL A 73 5.05 22.87 -12.11
CA VAL A 73 4.08 23.38 -13.10
C VAL A 73 4.05 24.92 -13.13
N VAL A 74 4.59 25.60 -12.11
CA VAL A 74 4.67 27.07 -12.05
C VAL A 74 5.84 27.57 -12.90
N ASP A 75 5.66 28.73 -13.54
CA ASP A 75 6.59 29.36 -14.47
C ASP A 75 8.07 29.32 -14.03
N VAL A 76 8.98 29.41 -15.01
CA VAL A 76 10.46 29.42 -14.80
C VAL A 76 10.94 30.54 -13.86
N SER A 77 10.09 31.52 -13.54
CA SER A 77 10.38 32.55 -12.54
C SER A 77 10.42 32.02 -11.10
N SER A 78 9.81 30.87 -10.81
CA SER A 78 9.77 30.23 -9.48
C SER A 78 10.91 29.23 -9.22
N VAL A 79 12.01 29.30 -9.98
CA VAL A 79 13.19 28.43 -9.80
C VAL A 79 13.79 28.56 -8.39
N VAL A 80 13.76 29.76 -7.79
CA VAL A 80 14.28 29.97 -6.43
C VAL A 80 13.45 29.21 -5.38
N SER A 81 12.11 29.30 -5.46
CA SER A 81 11.22 28.53 -4.56
C SER A 81 11.34 27.02 -4.76
N PHE A 82 11.61 26.57 -5.99
CA PHE A 82 11.89 25.17 -6.29
C PHE A 82 13.14 24.67 -5.55
N PHE A 83 14.26 25.40 -5.64
CA PHE A 83 15.50 25.01 -4.94
C PHE A 83 15.36 25.02 -3.42
N MET A 84 14.63 26.00 -2.86
CA MET A 84 14.38 26.07 -1.41
C MET A 84 13.57 24.86 -0.91
N LEU A 85 12.54 24.47 -1.65
CA LEU A 85 11.73 23.31 -1.27
C LEU A 85 12.43 21.98 -1.54
N PHE A 86 13.25 21.90 -2.58
CA PHE A 86 14.09 20.72 -2.82
C PHE A 86 15.08 20.47 -1.66
N LEU A 87 15.71 21.52 -1.13
CA LEU A 87 16.56 21.41 0.06
C LEU A 87 15.77 21.02 1.31
N PHE A 88 14.54 21.53 1.46
CA PHE A 88 13.66 21.16 2.56
C PHE A 88 13.32 19.66 2.54
N VAL A 89 12.93 19.12 1.38
CA VAL A 89 12.62 17.68 1.21
C VAL A 89 13.85 16.81 1.48
N LEU A 90 15.03 17.21 1.00
CA LEU A 90 16.28 16.50 1.30
C LEU A 90 16.65 16.54 2.79
N GLY A 91 16.41 17.67 3.45
CA GLY A 91 16.62 17.82 4.89
C GLY A 91 15.63 17.01 5.73
N GLY A 92 14.36 16.95 5.31
CA GLY A 92 13.34 16.08 5.88
C GLY A 92 13.76 14.62 5.82
N PHE A 93 14.13 14.14 4.62
CA PHE A 93 14.59 12.76 4.41
C PHE A 93 15.86 12.40 5.20
N TYR A 94 16.72 13.36 5.54
CA TYR A 94 17.91 13.10 6.35
C TYR A 94 17.60 12.93 7.84
N MET A 95 16.57 13.62 8.32
CA MET A 95 16.15 13.58 9.73
C MET A 95 15.21 12.43 10.04
N GLU A 96 14.45 12.00 9.03
CA GLU A 96 13.64 10.77 9.04
C GLU A 96 14.52 9.51 8.99
#